data_AF-A0A502C1L6-F1
#
_entry.id   AF-A0A502C1L6-F1
#
_cell.length_a   1.000
_cell.length_b   1.000
_cell.length_c   1.000
_cell.angle_alpha   90.00
_cell.angle_beta   90.00
_cell.angle_gamma   90.00
#
_symmetry.space_group_name_H-M   'P 1'
#
loop_
_entity.id
_entity.type
_entity.pdbx_description
1 polymer ?
#
loop_
_entity_poly.entity_id
_entity_poly.type
_entity_poly.pdbx_seq_one_letter_code
_entity_poly.pdbx_strand_id
1 'polypeptide(L)'
;MKTPLQHELNDALTAVLGDMQQAVDQLVQVLEAERTALDTSSSDALDHAGARKQAIMQQLEQLDAERQLLCREQPAMTAALEPVWARVVQSLRHCHLLNQRNGSTVNQRLTQVRQALAVLTGHAGESELYGRSGELHASLRSQVLAAA
;
A
#
# COMPACT_ATOMS: atom_id res chain seq x y z
N MET A 1 21.27 -38.78 -17.42
CA MET A 1 21.47 -37.44 -18.02
C MET A 1 20.45 -36.42 -17.47
N LYS A 2 20.21 -36.35 -16.15
CA LYS A 2 19.25 -35.40 -15.51
C LYS A 2 19.91 -34.13 -14.94
N THR A 3 21.23 -34.14 -14.86
CA THR A 3 22.05 -33.12 -14.21
C THR A 3 22.06 -31.73 -14.88
N PRO A 4 22.06 -31.58 -16.23
CA PRO A 4 22.12 -30.24 -16.83
C PRO A 4 20.81 -29.46 -16.65
N LEU A 5 19.67 -30.10 -16.87
CA LEU A 5 18.33 -29.51 -16.64
C LEU A 5 18.12 -29.11 -15.16
N GLN A 6 18.67 -29.87 -14.22
CA GLN A 6 18.60 -29.54 -12.80
C GLN A 6 19.45 -28.31 -12.44
N HIS A 7 20.58 -28.12 -13.12
CA HIS A 7 21.44 -26.94 -12.92
C HIS A 7 20.77 -25.68 -13.49
N GLU A 8 20.22 -25.77 -14.71
CA GLU A 8 19.50 -24.66 -15.33
C GLU A 8 18.28 -24.21 -14.51
N LEU A 9 17.49 -25.14 -13.97
CA LEU A 9 16.36 -24.80 -13.09
C LEU A 9 16.82 -24.16 -11.77
N ASN A 10 17.96 -24.59 -11.24
CA ASN A 10 18.52 -24.03 -10.01
C ASN A 10 19.03 -22.60 -10.23
N ASP A 11 19.69 -22.35 -11.35
CA ASP A 11 20.15 -21.02 -11.74
C ASP A 11 18.95 -20.08 -11.98
N ALA A 12 17.89 -20.58 -12.62
CA ALA A 12 16.65 -19.83 -12.82
C ALA A 12 15.96 -19.47 -11.48
N LEU A 13 15.83 -20.42 -10.55
CA LEU A 13 15.21 -20.16 -9.25
C LEU A 13 16.04 -19.17 -8.40
N THR A 14 17.37 -19.25 -8.50
CA THR A 14 18.27 -18.32 -7.82
C THR A 14 18.16 -16.91 -8.43
N ALA A 15 18.07 -16.80 -9.76
CA ALA A 15 17.86 -15.54 -10.45
C ALA A 15 16.52 -14.89 -10.05
N VAL A 16 15.43 -15.65 -10.07
CA VAL A 16 14.09 -15.16 -9.66
C VAL A 16 14.08 -14.66 -8.22
N LEU A 17 14.78 -15.32 -7.30
CA LEU A 17 14.91 -14.84 -5.91
C LEU A 17 15.76 -13.56 -5.80
N GLY A 18 16.81 -13.45 -6.61
CA GLY A 18 17.61 -12.23 -6.71
C GLY A 18 16.80 -11.05 -7.25
N ASP A 19 16.03 -11.28 -8.30
CA ASP A 19 15.13 -10.28 -8.90
C ASP A 19 14.05 -9.84 -7.90
N MET A 20 13.50 -10.77 -7.11
CA MET A 20 12.57 -10.42 -6.03
C MET A 20 13.23 -9.56 -4.95
N GLN A 21 14.46 -9.87 -4.53
CA GLN A 21 15.18 -9.03 -3.57
C GLN A 21 15.38 -7.62 -4.11
N GLN A 22 15.82 -7.49 -5.36
CA GLN A 22 16.01 -6.20 -6.01
C GLN A 22 14.70 -5.41 -6.12
N ALA A 23 13.60 -6.08 -6.49
CA ALA A 23 12.28 -5.45 -6.55
C ALA A 23 11.81 -4.95 -5.18
N VAL A 24 12.08 -5.70 -4.11
CA VAL A 24 11.78 -5.27 -2.73
C VAL A 24 12.64 -4.08 -2.31
N ASP A 25 13.94 -4.06 -2.63
CA ASP A 25 14.80 -2.92 -2.32
C ASP A 25 14.36 -1.66 -3.07
N GLN A 26 13.94 -1.81 -4.33
CA GLN A 26 13.34 -0.71 -5.10
C GLN A 26 12.03 -0.23 -4.48
N LEU A 27 11.20 -1.13 -3.94
CA LEU A 27 9.97 -0.77 -3.23
C LEU A 27 10.25 0.07 -1.99
N VAL A 28 11.29 -0.27 -1.21
CA VAL A 28 11.70 0.51 -0.03
C VAL A 28 12.07 1.94 -0.45
N GLN A 29 12.88 2.10 -1.49
CA GLN A 29 13.28 3.42 -1.99
C GLN A 29 12.06 4.24 -2.47
N VAL A 30 11.09 3.61 -3.12
CA VAL A 30 9.86 4.29 -3.56
C VAL A 30 9.00 4.73 -2.36
N LEU A 31 8.91 3.93 -1.30
CA LEU A 31 8.19 4.30 -0.08
C LEU A 31 8.87 5.44 0.69
N GLU A 32 10.20 5.52 0.67
CA GLU A 32 10.95 6.64 1.23
C GLU A 32 10.78 7.92 0.39
N ALA A 33 10.79 7.80 -0.93
CA ALA A 33 10.49 8.91 -1.83
C ALA A 33 9.05 9.41 -1.65
N GLU A 34 8.07 8.50 -1.49
CA GLU A 34 6.68 8.82 -1.17
C GLU A 34 6.59 9.60 0.14
N ARG A 35 7.30 9.17 1.20
CA ARG A 35 7.33 9.89 2.47
C ARG A 35 7.90 11.30 2.34
N THR A 36 8.97 11.47 1.58
CA THR A 36 9.58 12.78 1.31
C THR A 36 8.63 13.68 0.51
N ALA A 37 7.91 13.10 -0.47
CA ALA A 37 6.89 13.80 -1.24
C ALA A 37 5.69 14.22 -0.37
N LEU A 38 5.28 13.38 0.58
CA LEU A 38 4.28 13.74 1.59
C LEU A 38 4.77 14.90 2.45
N ASP A 39 6.01 14.86 2.94
CA ASP A 39 6.56 15.94 3.76
C ASP A 39 6.60 17.28 2.99
N THR A 40 6.94 17.23 1.70
CA THR A 40 7.02 18.41 0.82
C THR A 40 5.66 18.81 0.21
N SER A 41 4.58 18.04 0.46
CA SER A 41 3.23 18.23 -0.11
C SER A 41 3.18 18.31 -1.64
N SER A 42 4.07 17.58 -2.33
CA SER A 42 4.12 17.58 -3.80
C SER A 42 3.18 16.51 -4.37
N SER A 43 2.11 16.93 -5.06
CA SER A 43 1.14 16.02 -5.68
C SER A 43 1.76 15.19 -6.81
N ASP A 44 2.55 15.81 -7.69
CA ASP A 44 3.18 15.12 -8.82
C ASP A 44 4.14 14.02 -8.36
N ALA A 45 4.91 14.28 -7.30
CA ALA A 45 5.82 13.31 -6.73
C ALA A 45 5.09 12.12 -6.07
N LEU A 46 3.90 12.36 -5.51
CA LEU A 46 3.04 11.29 -4.97
C LEU A 46 2.46 10.42 -6.08
N ASP A 47 1.99 11.02 -7.17
CA ASP A 47 1.44 10.28 -8.31
C ASP A 47 2.52 9.41 -8.97
N HIS A 48 3.73 9.95 -9.14
CA HIS A 48 4.88 9.17 -9.64
C HIS A 48 5.30 8.04 -8.70
N ALA A 49 5.30 8.28 -7.38
CA ALA A 49 5.60 7.25 -6.39
C ALA A 49 4.52 6.14 -6.39
N GLY A 50 3.25 6.52 -6.51
CA GLY A 50 2.12 5.60 -6.64
C GLY A 50 2.22 4.70 -7.87
N ALA A 51 2.50 5.29 -9.04
CA ALA A 51 2.67 4.54 -10.29
C ALA A 51 3.85 3.55 -10.21
N ARG A 52 5.00 3.98 -9.67
CA ARG A 52 6.18 3.12 -9.49
C ARG A 52 5.90 1.96 -8.52
N LYS A 53 5.21 2.22 -7.41
CA LYS A 53 4.81 1.18 -6.45
C LYS A 53 3.90 0.14 -7.11
N GLN A 54 2.93 0.56 -7.92
CA GLN A 54 2.04 -0.35 -8.63
C GLN A 54 2.80 -1.23 -9.64
N ALA A 55 3.75 -0.66 -10.39
CA ALA A 55 4.59 -1.42 -11.31
C ALA A 55 5.44 -2.47 -10.57
N ILE A 56 6.05 -2.09 -9.44
CA ILE A 56 6.85 -3.02 -8.61
C ILE A 56 5.99 -4.13 -8.02
N MET A 57 4.75 -3.83 -7.60
CA MET A 57 3.81 -4.85 -7.11
C MET A 57 3.45 -5.86 -8.19
N GLN A 58 3.17 -5.41 -9.42
CA GLN A 58 2.89 -6.30 -10.56
C GLN A 58 4.10 -7.20 -10.88
N GLN A 59 5.31 -6.64 -10.84
CA GLN A 59 6.54 -7.41 -11.05
C GLN A 59 6.74 -8.47 -9.96
N LEU A 60 6.49 -8.13 -8.70
CA LEU A 60 6.57 -9.09 -7.58
C LEU A 60 5.54 -10.21 -7.71
N GLU A 61 4.31 -9.92 -8.15
CA GLU A 61 3.30 -10.95 -8.41
C GLU A 61 3.72 -11.91 -9.52
N GLN A 62 4.30 -11.39 -10.60
CA GLN A 62 4.80 -12.22 -11.69
C GLN A 62 5.94 -13.12 -11.25
N LEU A 63 6.89 -12.59 -10.48
CA LEU A 63 8.02 -13.35 -9.94
C LEU A 63 7.57 -14.41 -8.91
N ASP A 64 6.55 -14.10 -8.09
CA ASP A 64 5.99 -15.09 -7.16
C ASP A 64 5.30 -16.24 -7.93
N ALA A 65 4.55 -15.94 -8.98
CA ALA A 65 3.93 -16.95 -9.83
C ALA A 65 4.97 -17.87 -10.49
N GLU A 66 6.05 -17.30 -11.02
CA GLU A 66 7.16 -18.06 -11.61
C GLU A 66 7.86 -18.94 -10.56
N ARG A 67 8.13 -18.39 -9.38
CA ARG A 67 8.69 -19.15 -8.26
C ARG A 67 7.79 -20.29 -7.81
N GLN A 68 6.46 -20.11 -7.78
CA GLN A 68 5.52 -21.18 -7.43
C GLN A 68 5.53 -22.32 -8.46
N LEU A 69 5.64 -21.99 -9.75
CA LEU A 69 5.78 -22.99 -10.82
C LEU A 69 7.08 -23.79 -10.64
N LEU A 70 8.21 -23.11 -10.47
CA LEU A 70 9.51 -23.74 -10.26
C LEU A 70 9.55 -24.61 -8.99
N CYS A 71 8.86 -24.19 -7.92
CA CYS A 71 8.76 -24.97 -6.69
C CYS A 71 7.96 -26.27 -6.85
N ARG A 72 6.92 -26.27 -7.70
CA ARG A 72 6.17 -27.50 -8.02
C ARG A 72 7.03 -28.49 -8.78
N GLU A 73 7.91 -28.00 -9.65
CA GLU A 73 8.81 -28.84 -10.44
C GLU A 73 9.99 -29.38 -9.61
N GLN A 74 10.50 -28.61 -8.63
CA GLN A 74 11.61 -29.03 -7.76
C GLN A 74 11.40 -28.68 -6.26
N PRO A 75 10.62 -29.48 -5.53
CA PRO A 75 10.36 -29.25 -4.10
C PRO A 75 11.60 -29.43 -3.21
N ALA A 76 12.53 -30.30 -3.60
CA ALA A 76 13.76 -30.54 -2.83
C ALA A 76 14.68 -29.30 -2.75
N MET A 77 14.77 -28.52 -3.84
CA MET A 77 15.57 -27.29 -3.87
C MET A 77 14.86 -26.12 -3.19
N THR A 78 13.53 -26.10 -3.27
CA THR A 78 12.71 -25.12 -2.56
C THR A 78 13.00 -25.08 -1.07
N ALA A 79 13.23 -26.24 -0.45
CA ALA A 79 13.60 -26.34 0.95
C ALA A 79 14.98 -25.72 1.26
N ALA A 80 15.93 -25.76 0.31
CA ALA A 80 17.25 -25.18 0.48
C ALA A 80 17.26 -23.64 0.38
N LEU A 81 16.33 -23.08 -0.41
CA LEU A 81 16.20 -21.63 -0.62
C LEU A 81 15.13 -20.97 0.26
N GLU A 82 14.47 -21.76 1.13
CA GLU A 82 13.52 -21.30 2.14
C GLU A 82 14.06 -20.14 3.02
N PRO A 83 15.30 -20.16 3.55
CA PRO A 83 15.79 -19.05 4.36
C PRO A 83 15.95 -17.73 3.58
N VAL A 84 16.30 -17.81 2.29
CA VAL A 84 16.41 -16.63 1.42
C VAL A 84 15.02 -16.05 1.16
N TRP A 85 14.05 -16.92 0.91
CA TRP A 85 12.65 -16.54 0.76
C TRP A 85 12.07 -15.91 2.04
N ALA A 86 12.36 -16.48 3.21
CA ALA A 86 11.92 -15.93 4.49
C ALA A 86 12.42 -14.48 4.68
N ARG A 87 13.64 -14.17 4.25
CA ARG A 87 14.19 -12.81 4.28
C ARG A 87 13.46 -11.84 3.34
N VAL A 88 13.07 -12.30 2.15
CA VAL A 88 12.25 -11.52 1.21
C VAL A 88 10.89 -11.21 1.82
N VAL A 89 10.21 -12.21 2.39
CA VAL A 89 8.92 -12.03 3.07
C VAL A 89 9.03 -11.09 4.27
N GLN A 90 10.09 -11.17 5.06
CA GLN A 90 10.33 -10.27 6.17
C GLN A 90 10.50 -8.82 5.69
N SER A 91 11.22 -8.62 4.60
CA SER A 91 11.43 -7.30 3.99
C SER A 91 10.13 -6.73 3.41
N LEU A 92 9.30 -7.57 2.78
CA LEU A 92 7.96 -7.22 2.32
C LEU A 92 7.03 -6.81 3.48
N ARG A 93 7.07 -7.52 4.61
CA ARG A 93 6.33 -7.13 5.82
C ARG A 93 6.77 -5.77 6.34
N HIS A 94 8.07 -5.48 6.30
CA HIS A 94 8.59 -4.16 6.66
C HIS A 94 8.09 -3.07 5.71
N CYS A 95 8.12 -3.31 4.40
CA CYS A 95 7.55 -2.41 3.39
C CYS A 95 6.06 -2.16 3.63
N HIS A 96 5.30 -3.20 4.01
CA HIS A 96 3.89 -3.09 4.31
C HIS A 96 3.63 -2.17 5.52
N LEU A 97 4.43 -2.29 6.58
CA LEU A 97 4.34 -1.39 7.75
C LEU A 97 4.67 0.06 7.39
N LEU A 98 5.69 0.30 6.55
CA LEU A 98 6.01 1.64 6.05
C LEU A 98 4.86 2.23 5.24
N ASN A 99 4.25 1.43 4.36
CA ASN A 99 3.10 1.85 3.57
C ASN A 99 1.87 2.19 4.45
N GLN A 100 1.58 1.40 5.48
CA GLN A 100 0.48 1.70 6.42
C GLN A 100 0.70 3.03 7.16
N ARG A 101 1.95 3.34 7.53
CA ARG A 101 2.31 4.62 8.15
C ARG A 101 2.13 5.79 7.19
N ASN A 102 2.58 5.66 5.95
CA ASN A 102 2.37 6.68 4.93
C ASN A 102 0.86 6.93 4.72
N GLY A 103 0.06 5.86 4.65
CA GLY A 103 -1.40 5.95 4.52
C GLY A 103 -2.11 6.63 5.71
N SER A 104 -1.64 6.45 6.94
CA SER A 104 -2.22 7.14 8.10
C SER A 104 -1.91 8.64 8.09
N THR A 105 -0.70 9.04 7.68
CA THR A 105 -0.32 10.45 7.51
C THR A 105 -1.14 11.11 6.39
N VAL A 106 -1.34 10.45 5.26
CA VAL A 106 -2.21 10.94 4.17
C VAL A 106 -3.64 11.15 4.66
N ASN A 107 -4.22 10.16 5.35
CA ASN A 107 -5.58 10.27 5.89
C ASN A 107 -5.72 11.41 6.89
N GLN A 108 -4.74 11.62 7.76
CA GLN A 108 -4.71 12.76 8.69
C GLN A 108 -4.68 14.10 7.95
N ARG A 109 -3.80 14.26 6.95
CA ARG A 109 -3.73 15.49 6.14
C ARG A 109 -5.01 15.74 5.35
N LEU A 110 -5.60 14.70 4.75
CA LEU A 110 -6.87 14.81 4.05
C LEU A 110 -8.00 15.24 4.98
N THR A 111 -8.01 14.74 6.22
CA THR A 111 -8.98 15.12 7.26
C THR A 111 -8.80 16.59 7.65
N GLN A 112 -7.56 17.05 7.86
CA GLN A 112 -7.26 18.45 8.15
C GLN A 112 -7.65 19.39 6.99
N VAL A 113 -7.36 19.02 5.74
CA VAL A 113 -7.76 19.81 4.56
C VAL A 113 -9.29 19.87 4.45
N ARG A 114 -9.99 18.74 4.66
CA ARG A 114 -11.47 18.72 4.69
C ARG A 114 -12.04 19.58 5.81
N GLN A 115 -11.44 19.56 7.00
CA GLN A 115 -11.85 20.43 8.12
C GLN A 115 -11.58 21.91 7.83
N ALA A 116 -10.41 22.25 7.29
CA ALA A 116 -10.09 23.61 6.88
C ALA A 116 -11.04 24.11 5.78
N LEU A 117 -11.34 23.25 4.79
CA LEU A 117 -12.35 23.54 3.77
C LEU A 117 -13.75 23.67 4.38
N ALA A 118 -14.15 22.83 5.34
CA ALA A 118 -15.45 22.94 6.02
C ALA A 118 -15.57 24.25 6.83
N VAL A 119 -14.50 24.70 7.47
CA VAL A 119 -14.44 25.99 8.17
C VAL A 119 -14.54 27.16 7.17
N LEU A 120 -13.78 27.10 6.07
CA LEU A 120 -13.79 28.14 5.03
C LEU A 120 -15.09 28.18 4.22
N THR A 121 -15.76 27.05 4.06
CA THR A 121 -17.04 26.93 3.32
C THR A 121 -18.27 27.03 4.24
N GLY A 122 -18.08 27.29 5.54
CA GLY A 122 -19.17 27.45 6.52
C GLY A 122 -19.97 26.18 6.80
N HIS A 123 -19.46 25.00 6.43
CA HIS A 123 -20.09 23.68 6.61
C HIS A 123 -19.63 22.94 7.88
N ALA A 124 -18.84 23.57 8.74
CA ALA A 124 -18.58 23.05 10.07
C ALA A 124 -19.90 23.09 10.87
N GLY A 125 -20.57 21.94 10.94
CA GLY A 125 -21.69 21.57 11.82
C GLY A 125 -22.47 22.71 12.47
N GLU A 126 -23.74 22.84 12.08
CA GLU A 126 -24.72 23.70 12.74
C GLU A 126 -24.37 25.20 12.70
N SER A 127 -24.85 25.85 11.63
CA SER A 127 -25.30 27.23 11.76
C SER A 127 -26.53 27.27 12.70
N GLU A 128 -26.34 27.01 14.01
CA GLU A 128 -27.14 27.62 15.07
C GLU A 128 -26.82 29.12 15.07
N LEU A 129 -27.17 29.82 13.99
CA LEU A 129 -27.23 31.26 14.02
C LEU A 129 -28.52 31.63 14.74
N TYR A 130 -28.34 32.06 15.98
CA TYR A 130 -29.30 32.78 16.82
C TYR A 130 -30.38 33.47 15.98
N GLY A 131 -31.56 32.86 15.90
CA GLY A 131 -32.72 33.52 15.32
C GLY A 131 -33.03 34.77 16.15
N ARG A 132 -33.35 35.89 15.49
CA ARG A 132 -33.68 37.16 16.15
C ARG A 132 -34.90 37.09 17.11
N SER A 133 -35.54 35.92 17.21
CA SER A 133 -36.69 35.61 18.05
C SER A 133 -36.44 34.54 19.13
N GLY A 134 -35.23 33.97 19.25
CA GLY A 134 -34.84 33.16 20.43
C GLY A 134 -35.62 31.86 20.67
N GLU A 135 -36.13 31.20 19.62
CA GLU A 135 -36.82 29.91 19.79
C GLU A 135 -35.96 28.73 19.31
N LEU A 136 -35.64 27.84 20.26
CA LEU A 136 -34.89 26.60 20.07
C LEU A 136 -35.86 25.49 19.65
N HIS A 137 -35.83 25.08 18.39
CA HIS A 137 -36.48 23.84 17.96
C HIS A 137 -35.44 22.78 17.65
N ALA A 138 -34.96 22.11 18.71
CA ALA A 138 -34.33 20.81 18.57
C ALA A 138 -35.40 19.77 18.21
N SER A 139 -35.59 19.49 16.92
CA SER A 139 -36.37 18.35 16.46
C SER A 139 -35.49 17.42 15.63
N LEU A 140 -34.64 16.66 16.33
CA LEU A 140 -34.09 15.41 15.81
C LEU A 140 -34.78 14.25 16.55
N ARG A 141 -36.03 13.97 16.18
CA ARG A 141 -36.60 12.63 16.37
C ARG A 141 -36.47 11.84 15.08
N SER A 142 -35.59 10.85 15.16
CA SER A 142 -35.51 9.63 14.37
C SER A 142 -36.84 9.13 13.80
N GLN A 143 -36.93 8.93 12.48
CA GLN A 143 -37.71 7.83 11.90
C GLN A 143 -36.97 7.22 10.69
N VAL A 144 -36.83 5.90 10.77
CA VAL A 144 -36.38 4.96 9.74
C VAL A 144 -37.48 4.83 8.70
N LEU A 145 -37.13 4.84 7.41
CA LEU A 145 -38.05 4.39 6.35
C LEU A 145 -37.36 3.31 5.51
N ALA A 146 -37.64 2.07 5.90
CA ALA A 146 -37.65 0.90 5.05
C ALA A 146 -39.00 0.79 4.32
N ALA A 147 -38.97 0.14 3.15
CA ALA A 147 -40.07 -0.50 2.40
C ALA A 147 -41.07 0.39 1.63
N ALA A 148 -40.99 0.33 0.30
CA ALA A 148 -42.00 -0.25 -0.58
C ALA A 148 -41.38 -0.57 -1.96
#